data_AF-A0A2U1TBL7-F1
#
_entry.id   AF-A0A2U1TBL7-F1
#
_cell.length_a   1.000
_cell.length_b   1.000
_cell.length_c   1.000
_cell.angle_alpha   90.00
_cell.angle_beta   90.00
_cell.angle_gamma   90.00
#
_symmetry.space_group_name_H-M   'P 1'
#
loop_
_entity.id
_entity.type
_entity.pdbx_description
1 polymer ?
#
loop_
_entity_poly.entity_id
_entity_poly.type
_entity_poly.pdbx_seq_one_letter_code
_entity_poly.pdbx_strand_id
1 'polypeptide(L)'
;MSEKSKLLVTWLVVGVLLVVSAFAAIGALNRDVYGPGAFVGTYLSELAEKDAAAALAMPGVEISKTDLKAAGLPEGASGALLRNATLGSIEEITEIADEEVGDGVHEVTFSYEADGVYGESTFTVAPNGTRFPLIPTWKFEVSPVAVVNLSVEHATAFTVNGFDVDTRAVAPAEQKPAFDNIVNLQVFAPGHYTFETSTDLLESEQEKVLVDVPSDMHEAAVTAGPTAEFVEKAQEAVDAALDTCAEQVVLQPTGCPFGIVIDDRVDGEPTWSMDDYPEVTLEAGAESWLIPSTTGTARIDVDVQSLFDGSITNYKDDVDFTMDGQIYLLSDGSMQALVTGEPTS
;
A
#
# COMPACT_ATOMS: atom_id res chain seq x y z
N MET A 1 22.90 -69.90 40.90
CA MET A 1 22.59 -68.47 41.11
C MET A 1 21.97 -68.30 42.49
N SER A 2 22.63 -67.55 43.36
CA SER A 2 22.12 -67.21 44.71
C SER A 2 20.83 -66.38 44.61
N GLU A 3 19.92 -66.48 45.57
CA GLU A 3 18.71 -65.64 45.66
C GLU A 3 19.02 -64.14 45.48
N LYS A 4 20.17 -63.72 46.01
CA LYS A 4 20.69 -62.35 45.88
C LYS A 4 21.00 -61.97 44.43
N SER A 5 21.52 -62.88 43.62
CA SER A 5 21.81 -62.64 42.19
C SER A 5 20.54 -62.53 41.34
N LYS A 6 19.45 -63.22 41.71
CA LYS A 6 18.16 -63.08 41.02
C LYS A 6 17.53 -61.72 41.30
N LEU A 7 17.54 -61.29 42.56
CA LEU A 7 17.04 -59.98 42.99
C LEU A 7 17.81 -58.81 42.34
N LEU A 8 19.14 -58.92 42.24
CA LEU A 8 19.98 -57.91 41.58
C LEU A 8 19.69 -57.80 40.07
N VAL A 9 19.51 -58.93 39.40
CA VAL A 9 19.13 -58.96 37.98
C VAL A 9 17.74 -58.38 37.77
N THR A 10 16.76 -58.71 38.63
CA THR A 10 15.41 -58.13 38.53
C THR A 10 15.42 -56.61 38.71
N TRP A 11 16.15 -56.07 39.70
CA TRP A 11 16.26 -54.62 39.89
C TRP A 11 16.99 -53.92 38.74
N LEU A 12 18.00 -54.56 38.15
CA LEU A 12 18.71 -54.02 36.99
C LEU A 12 17.80 -54.00 35.75
N VAL A 13 17.03 -55.06 35.51
CA VAL A 13 16.05 -55.11 34.42
C VAL A 13 14.95 -54.06 34.61
N VAL A 14 14.42 -53.91 35.82
CA VAL A 14 13.43 -52.85 36.14
C VAL A 14 14.03 -51.46 35.96
N GLY A 15 15.28 -51.24 36.38
CA GLY A 15 15.99 -49.99 36.17
C GLY A 15 16.18 -49.66 34.68
N VAL A 16 16.59 -50.63 33.87
CA VAL A 16 16.72 -50.46 32.41
C VAL A 16 15.36 -50.19 31.76
N LEU A 17 14.31 -50.91 32.14
CA LEU A 17 12.96 -50.69 31.63
C LEU A 17 12.44 -49.29 31.97
N LEU A 18 12.66 -48.81 33.19
CA LEU A 18 12.29 -47.46 33.59
C LEU A 18 13.03 -46.41 32.77
N VAL A 19 14.35 -46.58 32.57
CA VAL A 19 15.16 -45.70 31.73
C VAL A 19 14.66 -45.68 30.28
N VAL A 20 14.40 -46.85 29.67
CA VAL A 20 13.84 -46.94 28.31
C VAL A 20 12.47 -46.28 28.22
N SER A 21 11.59 -46.49 29.20
CA SER A 21 10.27 -45.83 29.23
C SER A 21 10.37 -44.32 29.38
N ALA A 22 11.32 -43.82 30.16
CA ALA A 22 11.59 -42.40 30.29
C ALA A 22 12.11 -41.81 28.97
N PHE A 23 13.02 -42.50 28.27
CA PHE A 23 13.49 -42.08 26.94
C PHE A 23 12.38 -42.11 25.88
N ALA A 24 11.50 -43.12 25.91
CA ALA A 24 10.35 -43.19 25.00
C ALA A 24 9.34 -42.05 25.27
N ALA A 25 9.06 -41.76 26.54
CA ALA A 25 8.20 -40.64 26.94
C ALA A 25 8.83 -39.29 26.54
N ILE A 26 10.13 -39.11 26.80
CA ILE A 26 10.88 -37.92 26.36
C ILE A 26 10.86 -37.79 24.83
N GLY A 27 11.02 -38.89 24.09
CA GLY A 27 10.98 -38.88 22.63
C GLY A 27 9.61 -38.49 22.07
N ALA A 28 8.51 -38.98 22.65
CA ALA A 28 7.16 -38.60 22.26
C ALA A 28 6.87 -37.13 22.59
N LEU A 29 7.18 -36.68 23.82
CA LEU A 29 7.07 -35.26 24.21
C LEU A 29 7.97 -34.35 23.36
N ASN A 30 9.17 -34.79 22.97
CA ASN A 30 10.04 -34.01 22.08
C ASN A 30 9.41 -33.80 20.71
N ARG A 31 8.65 -34.77 20.22
CA ARG A 31 8.01 -34.68 18.91
C ARG A 31 6.77 -33.78 18.95
N ASP A 32 5.96 -33.92 20.00
CA ASP A 32 4.68 -33.19 20.09
C ASP A 32 4.83 -31.77 20.64
N VAL A 33 5.83 -31.52 21.52
CA VAL A 33 5.98 -30.23 22.23
C VAL A 33 7.21 -29.44 21.76
N TYR A 34 8.25 -30.13 21.29
CA TYR A 34 9.51 -29.52 20.84
C TYR A 34 9.85 -29.88 19.39
N GLY A 35 8.88 -30.36 18.64
CA GLY A 35 9.03 -30.76 17.24
C GLY A 35 8.98 -29.58 16.28
N PRO A 36 9.18 -29.85 14.98
CA PRO A 36 9.11 -28.84 13.93
C PRO A 36 7.71 -28.21 13.86
N GLY A 37 6.65 -29.01 13.97
CA GLY A 37 5.27 -28.52 14.02
C GLY A 37 4.97 -27.64 15.22
N ALA A 38 5.43 -27.99 16.42
CA ALA A 38 5.28 -27.13 17.60
C ALA A 38 6.01 -25.78 17.45
N PHE A 39 7.17 -25.77 16.78
CA PHE A 39 7.90 -24.53 16.48
C PHE A 39 7.12 -23.63 15.51
N VAL A 40 6.62 -24.17 14.40
CA VAL A 40 5.78 -23.42 13.45
C VAL A 40 4.46 -22.97 14.10
N GLY A 41 3.82 -23.85 14.88
CA GLY A 41 2.61 -23.52 15.63
C GLY A 41 2.81 -22.38 16.64
N THR A 42 4.00 -22.28 17.24
CA THR A 42 4.36 -21.13 18.10
C THR A 42 4.38 -19.84 17.27
N TYR A 43 5.04 -19.86 16.12
CA TYR A 43 5.06 -18.71 15.21
C TYR A 43 3.65 -18.25 14.80
N LEU A 44 2.79 -19.19 14.40
CA LEU A 44 1.40 -18.90 14.05
C LEU A 44 0.59 -18.36 15.24
N SER A 45 0.85 -18.85 16.45
CA SER A 45 0.24 -18.33 17.68
C SER A 45 0.65 -16.88 17.94
N GLU A 46 1.92 -16.52 17.76
CA GLU A 46 2.38 -15.13 17.92
C GLU A 46 1.68 -14.20 16.91
N LEU A 47 1.50 -14.65 15.66
CA LEU A 47 0.73 -13.89 14.66
C LEU A 47 -0.75 -13.75 15.03
N ALA A 48 -1.39 -14.82 15.52
CA ALA A 48 -2.78 -14.80 15.96
C ALA A 48 -3.00 -13.87 17.17
N GLU A 49 -2.03 -13.82 18.08
CA GLU A 49 -2.00 -12.89 19.22
C GLU A 49 -1.59 -11.46 18.83
N LYS A 50 -1.28 -11.24 17.54
CA LYS A 50 -0.77 -9.99 16.95
C LYS A 50 0.53 -9.50 17.59
N ASP A 51 1.40 -10.40 18.05
CA ASP A 51 2.74 -10.08 18.54
C ASP A 51 3.79 -10.26 17.43
N ALA A 52 3.87 -9.23 16.56
CA ALA A 52 4.85 -9.22 15.48
C ALA A 52 6.30 -9.24 15.98
N ALA A 53 6.56 -8.66 17.17
CA ALA A 53 7.91 -8.61 17.71
C ALA A 53 8.37 -9.99 18.18
N ALA A 54 7.49 -10.76 18.83
CA ALA A 54 7.74 -12.13 19.21
C ALA A 54 7.93 -13.03 17.97
N ALA A 55 7.05 -12.91 16.97
CA ALA A 55 7.17 -13.62 15.70
C ALA A 55 8.52 -13.33 15.01
N LEU A 56 8.94 -12.06 14.89
CA LEU A 56 10.23 -11.67 14.29
C LEU A 56 11.44 -12.20 15.04
N ALA A 57 11.35 -12.29 16.37
CA ALA A 57 12.45 -12.77 17.19
C ALA A 57 12.70 -14.28 17.05
N MET A 58 11.78 -15.01 16.40
CA MET A 58 11.95 -16.45 16.19
C MET A 58 13.09 -16.74 15.20
N PRO A 59 13.91 -17.78 15.45
CA PRO A 59 15.05 -18.10 14.61
C PRO A 59 14.67 -18.34 13.14
N GLY A 60 15.28 -17.57 12.24
CA GLY A 60 15.06 -17.67 10.78
C GLY A 60 13.87 -16.89 10.26
N VAL A 61 13.14 -16.13 11.11
CA VAL A 61 12.05 -15.26 10.64
C VAL A 61 12.57 -14.01 9.96
N GLU A 62 13.40 -13.22 10.66
CA GLU A 62 14.01 -12.03 10.06
C GLU A 62 14.87 -12.41 8.84
N ILE A 63 14.58 -11.78 7.70
CA ILE A 63 15.28 -12.03 6.44
C ILE A 63 16.26 -10.90 6.12
N SER A 64 17.52 -11.25 5.85
CA SER A 64 18.54 -10.26 5.49
C SER A 64 18.39 -9.84 4.03
N LYS A 65 18.97 -8.68 3.65
CA LYS A 65 19.01 -8.26 2.23
C LYS A 65 19.67 -9.29 1.32
N THR A 66 20.70 -9.98 1.82
CA THR A 66 21.40 -11.03 1.07
C THR A 66 20.50 -12.25 0.86
N ASP A 67 19.70 -12.60 1.86
CA ASP A 67 18.79 -13.74 1.79
C ASP A 67 17.56 -13.42 0.93
N LEU A 68 17.03 -12.19 0.99
CA LEU A 68 16.02 -11.69 0.05
C LEU A 68 16.49 -11.87 -1.41
N LYS A 69 17.72 -11.42 -1.71
CA LYS A 69 18.32 -11.60 -3.04
C LYS A 69 18.41 -13.06 -3.45
N ALA A 70 18.86 -13.92 -2.53
CA ALA A 70 19.02 -15.35 -2.77
C ALA A 70 17.67 -16.04 -3.05
N ALA A 71 16.59 -15.55 -2.43
CA ALA A 71 15.21 -15.96 -2.69
C ALA A 71 14.60 -15.32 -3.96
N GLY A 72 15.33 -14.45 -4.67
CA GLY A 72 14.80 -13.74 -5.84
C GLY A 72 13.87 -12.55 -5.50
N LEU A 73 13.84 -12.14 -4.23
CA LEU A 73 13.02 -11.05 -3.73
C LEU A 73 13.77 -9.69 -3.77
N PRO A 74 13.05 -8.56 -3.81
CA PRO A 74 13.66 -7.23 -3.83
C PRO A 74 14.51 -6.94 -2.57
N GLU A 75 15.81 -6.72 -2.75
CA GLU A 75 16.77 -6.42 -1.66
C GLU A 75 16.42 -5.15 -0.86
N GLY A 76 15.66 -4.25 -1.50
CA GLY A 76 15.18 -2.99 -0.92
C GLY A 76 13.81 -3.08 -0.27
N ALA A 77 13.20 -4.27 -0.16
CA ALA A 77 11.88 -4.42 0.43
C ALA A 77 11.87 -3.90 1.87
N SER A 78 10.90 -3.04 2.17
CA SER A 78 10.79 -2.36 3.46
C SER A 78 10.14 -3.26 4.50
N GLY A 79 10.78 -3.41 5.67
CA GLY A 79 10.20 -4.06 6.85
C GLY A 79 9.10 -3.26 7.55
N ALA A 80 8.58 -2.21 6.92
CA ALA A 80 7.61 -1.32 7.54
C ALA A 80 6.33 -2.04 7.98
N LEU A 81 5.90 -3.11 7.30
CA LEU A 81 4.69 -3.85 7.68
C LEU A 81 4.93 -5.01 8.66
N LEU A 82 6.16 -5.22 9.15
CA LEU A 82 6.46 -6.26 10.13
C LEU A 82 6.16 -5.76 11.56
N ARG A 83 4.88 -5.47 11.86
CA ARG A 83 4.43 -4.88 13.13
C ARG A 83 3.00 -5.27 13.51
N ASN A 84 2.63 -5.13 14.77
CA ASN A 84 1.31 -5.52 15.27
C ASN A 84 0.15 -4.79 14.55
N ALA A 85 0.34 -3.53 14.18
CA ALA A 85 -0.71 -2.68 13.59
C ALA A 85 -1.16 -3.13 12.20
N THR A 86 -0.36 -3.92 11.49
CA THR A 86 -0.64 -4.39 10.13
C THR A 86 -1.11 -5.85 10.11
N LEU A 87 -1.10 -6.54 11.25
CA LEU A 87 -1.55 -7.93 11.34
C LEU A 87 -3.07 -8.04 11.34
N GLY A 88 -3.58 -8.84 10.39
CA GLY A 88 -4.96 -9.31 10.35
C GLY A 88 -5.29 -10.28 11.49
N SER A 89 -6.49 -10.85 11.47
CA SER A 89 -6.84 -12.00 12.32
C SER A 89 -6.40 -13.30 11.67
N ILE A 90 -5.92 -14.25 12.49
CA ILE A 90 -5.62 -15.63 12.07
C ILE A 90 -6.22 -16.56 13.11
N GLU A 91 -7.11 -17.44 12.66
CA GLU A 91 -7.88 -18.35 13.49
C GLU A 91 -7.86 -19.77 12.89
N GLU A 92 -8.48 -20.72 13.58
CA GLU A 92 -8.62 -22.13 13.14
C GLU A 92 -7.31 -22.83 12.74
N ILE A 93 -6.18 -22.41 13.33
CA ILE A 93 -4.85 -22.94 13.03
C ILE A 93 -4.77 -24.43 13.36
N THR A 94 -4.50 -25.25 12.34
CA THR A 94 -4.42 -26.71 12.46
C THR A 94 -3.25 -27.25 11.65
N GLU A 95 -2.38 -28.04 12.28
CA GLU A 95 -1.33 -28.78 11.56
C GLU A 95 -1.98 -29.90 10.74
N ILE A 96 -1.71 -29.92 9.43
CA ILE A 96 -2.27 -30.91 8.50
C ILE A 96 -1.22 -31.90 7.98
N ALA A 97 0.06 -31.52 7.94
CA ALA A 97 1.16 -32.39 7.54
C ALA A 97 2.50 -31.98 8.19
N ASP A 98 3.36 -32.97 8.44
CA ASP A 98 4.77 -32.81 8.85
C ASP A 98 5.59 -33.91 8.18
N GLU A 99 6.42 -33.53 7.20
CA GLU A 99 7.22 -34.44 6.38
C GLU A 99 8.72 -34.12 6.49
N GLU A 100 9.54 -35.12 6.87
CA GLU A 100 10.99 -34.99 6.85
C GLU A 100 11.51 -35.17 5.41
N VAL A 101 12.08 -34.11 4.84
CA VAL A 101 12.54 -34.07 3.44
C VAL A 101 14.04 -34.34 3.26
N GLY A 102 14.79 -34.44 4.37
CA GLY A 102 16.20 -34.85 4.39
C GLY A 102 17.06 -34.03 5.35
N ASP A 103 18.16 -34.60 5.83
CA ASP A 103 19.11 -33.95 6.76
C ASP A 103 18.46 -33.34 8.03
N GLY A 104 17.31 -33.89 8.45
CA GLY A 104 16.50 -33.39 9.56
C GLY A 104 15.70 -32.12 9.25
N VAL A 105 15.63 -31.69 7.98
CA VAL A 105 14.75 -30.63 7.49
C VAL A 105 13.34 -31.17 7.35
N HIS A 106 12.36 -30.38 7.79
CA HIS A 106 10.94 -30.70 7.73
C HIS A 106 10.19 -29.67 6.93
N GLU A 107 9.23 -30.14 6.14
CA GLU A 107 8.15 -29.34 5.57
C GLU A 107 6.90 -29.57 6.41
N VAL A 108 6.43 -28.52 7.07
CA VAL A 108 5.26 -28.57 7.95
C VAL A 108 4.16 -27.71 7.36
N THR A 109 3.00 -28.30 7.12
CA THR A 109 1.85 -27.62 6.55
C THR A 109 0.77 -27.37 7.60
N PHE A 110 0.29 -26.14 7.65
CA PHE A 110 -0.83 -25.72 8.48
C PHE A 110 -1.97 -25.19 7.62
N SER A 111 -3.20 -25.51 7.99
CA SER A 111 -4.41 -24.79 7.54
C SER A 111 -4.81 -23.73 8.57
N TYR A 112 -5.43 -22.65 8.11
CA TYR A 112 -5.90 -21.55 8.96
C TYR A 112 -7.02 -20.75 8.27
N GLU A 113 -7.66 -19.86 9.03
CA GLU A 113 -8.57 -18.83 8.51
C GLU A 113 -7.95 -17.45 8.79
N ALA A 114 -7.60 -16.70 7.74
CA ALA A 114 -7.06 -15.34 7.85
C ALA A 114 -8.13 -14.32 7.44
N ASP A 115 -8.61 -13.52 8.40
CA ASP A 115 -9.73 -12.57 8.21
C ASP A 115 -10.95 -13.16 7.47
N GLY A 116 -11.35 -14.39 7.81
CA GLY A 116 -12.48 -15.06 7.16
C GLY A 116 -12.12 -15.88 5.92
N VAL A 117 -10.85 -15.88 5.50
CA VAL A 117 -10.38 -16.56 4.28
C VAL A 117 -9.55 -17.79 4.64
N TYR A 118 -9.99 -18.95 4.19
CA TYR A 118 -9.23 -20.20 4.34
C TYR A 118 -7.91 -20.13 3.56
N GLY A 119 -6.82 -20.57 4.19
CA GLY A 119 -5.52 -20.72 3.57
C GLY A 119 -4.75 -21.93 4.10
N GLU A 120 -3.74 -22.34 3.34
CA GLU A 120 -2.77 -23.36 3.73
C GLU A 120 -1.36 -22.84 3.44
N SER A 121 -0.45 -23.01 4.39
CA SER A 121 0.95 -22.63 4.24
C SER A 121 1.85 -23.78 4.62
N THR A 122 2.89 -24.02 3.82
CA THR A 122 3.95 -24.98 4.11
C THR A 122 5.22 -24.24 4.52
N PHE A 123 5.75 -24.60 5.67
CA PHE A 123 6.95 -24.00 6.26
C PHE A 123 8.10 -24.98 6.25
N THR A 124 9.26 -24.53 5.76
CA THR A 124 10.49 -25.34 5.77
C THR A 124 11.33 -24.98 6.99
N VAL A 125 11.51 -25.93 7.90
CA VAL A 125 12.26 -25.74 9.16
C VAL A 125 13.40 -26.74 9.28
N ALA A 126 14.49 -26.32 9.90
CA ALA A 126 15.68 -27.12 10.08
C ALA A 126 16.15 -27.17 11.55
N PRO A 127 16.91 -28.20 11.95
CA PRO A 127 17.46 -28.28 13.28
C PRO A 127 18.44 -27.14 13.54
N ASN A 128 18.30 -26.49 14.68
CA ASN A 128 19.11 -25.34 15.11
C ASN A 128 19.91 -25.68 16.39
N GLY A 129 20.38 -26.91 16.50
CA GLY A 129 21.11 -27.42 17.67
C GLY A 129 20.19 -27.95 18.76
N THR A 130 20.66 -27.87 20.01
CA THR A 130 19.91 -28.33 21.19
C THR A 130 20.04 -27.34 22.34
N ARG A 131 18.96 -27.17 23.12
CA ARG A 131 18.94 -26.39 24.35
C ARG A 131 18.74 -27.32 25.54
N PHE A 132 19.70 -27.35 26.47
CA PHE A 132 19.66 -28.19 27.69
C PHE A 132 19.46 -29.69 27.40
N PRO A 133 20.43 -30.53 27.76
CA PRO A 133 21.28 -31.32 26.84
C PRO A 133 20.62 -32.16 25.72
N LEU A 134 19.29 -32.27 25.61
CA LEU A 134 18.58 -33.14 24.67
C LEU A 134 17.31 -32.55 24.02
N ILE A 135 16.96 -31.29 24.30
CA ILE A 135 15.79 -30.66 23.66
C ILE A 135 16.24 -30.06 22.32
N PRO A 136 15.72 -30.54 21.17
CA PRO A 136 16.02 -29.97 19.87
C PRO A 136 15.50 -28.54 19.81
N THR A 137 16.27 -27.68 19.16
CA THR A 137 15.83 -26.34 18.78
C THR A 137 15.68 -26.30 17.27
N TRP A 138 14.77 -25.45 16.80
CA TRP A 138 14.44 -25.31 15.38
C TRP A 138 14.68 -23.88 14.93
N LYS A 139 14.80 -23.73 13.62
CA LYS A 139 14.77 -22.44 12.92
C LYS A 139 14.01 -22.62 11.61
N PHE A 140 13.46 -21.54 11.10
CA PHE A 140 13.07 -21.48 9.71
C PHE A 140 14.31 -21.60 8.83
N GLU A 141 14.31 -22.57 7.92
CA GLU A 141 15.32 -22.70 6.87
C GLU A 141 14.97 -21.77 5.70
N VAL A 142 13.68 -21.68 5.39
CA VAL A 142 13.09 -20.66 4.52
C VAL A 142 12.30 -19.70 5.40
N SER A 143 12.60 -18.40 5.31
CA SER A 143 11.90 -17.39 6.11
C SER A 143 10.40 -17.37 5.78
N PRO A 144 9.52 -17.28 6.79
CA PRO A 144 8.09 -17.03 6.60
C PRO A 144 7.78 -15.57 6.28
N VAL A 145 8.78 -14.72 6.07
CA VAL A 145 8.57 -13.35 5.54
C VAL A 145 8.46 -13.43 4.03
N ALA A 146 7.34 -12.94 3.50
CA ALA A 146 7.10 -12.74 2.08
C ALA A 146 7.25 -11.26 1.70
N VAL A 147 7.16 -10.94 0.41
CA VAL A 147 7.16 -9.56 -0.07
C VAL A 147 5.90 -9.29 -0.88
N VAL A 148 5.22 -8.18 -0.60
CA VAL A 148 4.20 -7.62 -1.49
C VAL A 148 4.86 -6.55 -2.36
N ASN A 149 4.81 -6.76 -3.67
CA ASN A 149 5.07 -5.75 -4.68
C ASN A 149 3.76 -4.98 -4.91
N LEU A 150 3.71 -3.76 -4.38
CA LEU A 150 2.51 -2.92 -4.38
C LEU A 150 2.67 -1.78 -5.38
N SER A 151 1.80 -1.75 -6.39
CA SER A 151 1.56 -0.56 -7.21
C SER A 151 0.62 0.39 -6.45
N VAL A 152 1.05 1.64 -6.24
CA VAL A 152 0.25 2.72 -5.66
C VAL A 152 0.13 3.81 -6.72
N GLU A 153 -0.98 3.82 -7.42
CA GLU A 153 -1.26 4.69 -8.55
C GLU A 153 -2.03 5.93 -8.09
N HIS A 154 -1.64 7.08 -8.63
CA HIS A 154 -2.23 8.41 -8.37
C HIS A 154 -2.23 8.85 -6.90
N ALA A 155 -1.42 8.21 -6.04
CA ALA A 155 -1.31 8.51 -4.63
C ALA A 155 0.12 8.27 -4.10
N THR A 156 0.43 8.95 -3.00
CA THR A 156 1.68 8.74 -2.24
C THR A 156 1.44 8.17 -0.84
N ALA A 157 0.18 7.97 -0.47
CA ALA A 157 -0.22 7.40 0.81
C ALA A 157 -1.28 6.32 0.59
N PHE A 158 -1.17 5.26 1.39
CA PHE A 158 -2.09 4.15 1.44
C PHE A 158 -2.16 3.63 2.87
N THR A 159 -3.12 2.78 3.15
CA THR A 159 -3.26 2.07 4.42
C THR A 159 -3.15 0.58 4.18
N VAL A 160 -2.66 -0.15 5.18
CA VAL A 160 -2.65 -1.61 5.21
C VAL A 160 -3.32 -2.09 6.47
N ASN A 161 -4.46 -2.76 6.37
CA ASN A 161 -5.26 -3.16 7.53
C ASN A 161 -5.53 -1.97 8.49
N GLY A 162 -5.69 -0.76 7.94
CA GLY A 162 -5.90 0.49 8.67
C GLY A 162 -4.63 1.16 9.22
N PHE A 163 -3.43 0.66 8.91
CA PHE A 163 -2.16 1.31 9.26
C PHE A 163 -1.67 2.21 8.12
N ASP A 164 -1.53 3.52 8.38
CA ASP A 164 -1.08 4.50 7.40
C ASP A 164 0.39 4.32 6.99
N VAL A 165 0.63 4.36 5.68
CA VAL A 165 1.96 4.26 5.07
C VAL A 165 2.11 5.29 3.97
N ASP A 166 3.24 5.98 3.97
CA ASP A 166 3.64 6.87 2.89
C ASP A 166 4.67 6.17 2.00
N THR A 167 4.46 6.17 0.68
CA THR A 167 5.34 5.52 -0.30
C THR A 167 6.77 6.04 -0.19
N ARG A 168 6.97 7.32 0.15
CA ARG A 168 8.28 7.98 0.28
C ARG A 168 9.07 7.49 1.49
N ALA A 169 8.37 6.96 2.50
CA ALA A 169 8.99 6.40 3.70
C ALA A 169 9.43 4.94 3.54
N VAL A 170 8.83 4.22 2.58
CA VAL A 170 9.06 2.77 2.37
C VAL A 170 9.74 2.46 1.04
N ALA A 171 9.79 3.41 0.11
CA ALA A 171 10.57 3.33 -1.11
C ALA A 171 12.09 3.34 -0.83
N PRO A 172 12.91 2.76 -1.72
CA PRO A 172 14.36 2.95 -1.71
C PRO A 172 14.74 4.44 -1.70
N ALA A 173 15.78 4.81 -0.96
CA ALA A 173 16.15 6.21 -0.71
C ALA A 173 16.46 7.02 -1.99
N GLU A 174 16.85 6.34 -3.06
CA GLU A 174 17.12 6.89 -4.38
C GLU A 174 15.88 7.05 -5.27
N GLN A 175 14.75 6.44 -4.92
CA GLN A 175 13.51 6.54 -5.69
C GLN A 175 12.86 7.90 -5.41
N LYS A 176 12.61 8.65 -6.48
CA LYS A 176 11.86 9.91 -6.38
C LYS A 176 10.37 9.61 -6.28
N PRO A 177 9.60 10.38 -5.48
CA PRO A 177 8.14 10.28 -5.49
C PRO A 177 7.63 10.56 -6.91
N ALA A 178 6.69 9.74 -7.37
CA ALA A 178 6.01 9.90 -8.65
C ALA A 178 4.50 9.86 -8.45
N PHE A 179 3.74 10.16 -9.51
CA PHE A 179 2.28 10.03 -9.49
C PHE A 179 1.89 8.55 -9.31
N ASP A 180 2.61 7.67 -10.01
CA ASP A 180 2.53 6.22 -9.84
C ASP A 180 3.80 5.69 -9.18
N ASN A 181 3.62 4.95 -8.09
CA ASN A 181 4.72 4.44 -7.28
C ASN A 181 4.66 2.91 -7.21
N ILE A 182 5.83 2.29 -7.16
CA ILE A 182 5.95 0.86 -6.83
C ILE A 182 6.78 0.74 -5.57
N VAL A 183 6.24 0.08 -4.55
CA VAL A 183 6.90 -0.17 -3.27
C VAL A 183 6.90 -1.65 -2.96
N ASN A 184 8.02 -2.14 -2.42
CA ASN A 184 8.17 -3.54 -2.02
C ASN A 184 8.12 -3.62 -0.50
N LEU A 185 7.19 -4.39 0.04
CA LEU A 185 6.87 -4.41 1.47
C LEU A 185 7.01 -5.82 2.02
N GLN A 186 7.84 -6.00 3.04
CA GLN A 186 7.96 -7.28 3.73
C GLN A 186 6.75 -7.49 4.64
N VAL A 187 6.18 -8.69 4.60
CA VAL A 187 4.98 -9.09 5.34
C VAL A 187 5.16 -10.49 5.91
N PHE A 188 4.44 -10.82 6.99
CA PHE A 188 4.42 -12.19 7.51
C PHE A 188 3.51 -13.09 6.67
N ALA A 189 3.95 -14.32 6.44
CA ALA A 189 3.14 -15.42 5.91
C ALA A 189 2.89 -16.44 7.05
N PRO A 190 1.64 -16.83 7.33
CA PRO A 190 0.46 -16.43 6.60
C PRO A 190 -0.05 -15.06 7.07
N GLY A 191 -0.80 -14.37 6.20
CA GLY A 191 -1.48 -13.14 6.55
C GLY A 191 -2.43 -12.70 5.46
N HIS A 192 -3.49 -11.97 5.85
CA HIS A 192 -4.38 -11.32 4.90
C HIS A 192 -4.22 -9.80 5.05
N TYR A 193 -3.89 -9.15 3.95
CA TYR A 193 -3.55 -7.73 3.91
C TYR A 193 -4.51 -7.00 2.99
N THR A 194 -5.22 -6.02 3.55
CA THR A 194 -6.12 -5.12 2.81
C THR A 194 -5.39 -3.80 2.59
N PHE A 195 -5.14 -3.45 1.33
CA PHE A 195 -4.54 -2.21 0.90
C PHE A 195 -5.61 -1.27 0.35
N GLU A 196 -5.60 0.00 0.76
CA GLU A 196 -6.50 1.03 0.22
C GLU A 196 -5.89 2.42 0.39
N THR A 197 -6.29 3.38 -0.42
CA THR A 197 -6.07 4.80 -0.16
C THR A 197 -7.37 5.38 0.39
N SER A 198 -7.33 6.02 1.55
CA SER A 198 -8.47 6.72 2.15
C SER A 198 -7.99 8.02 2.77
N THR A 199 -8.14 9.11 2.04
CA THR A 199 -7.82 10.47 2.46
C THR A 199 -9.00 11.38 2.14
N ASP A 200 -9.00 12.61 2.65
CA ASP A 200 -10.08 13.57 2.34
C ASP A 200 -10.24 13.82 0.83
N LEU A 201 -9.14 13.73 0.06
CA LEU A 201 -9.11 14.07 -1.37
C LEU A 201 -9.07 12.85 -2.30
N LEU A 202 -8.58 11.72 -1.82
CA LEU A 202 -8.34 10.52 -2.63
C LEU A 202 -8.90 9.29 -1.94
N GLU A 203 -9.58 8.45 -2.71
CA GLU A 203 -10.10 7.16 -2.27
C GLU A 203 -9.81 6.05 -3.29
N SER A 204 -9.75 4.79 -2.86
CA SER A 204 -9.62 3.65 -3.76
C SER A 204 -10.57 2.52 -3.37
N GLU A 205 -10.76 1.55 -4.27
CA GLU A 205 -11.27 0.24 -3.87
C GLU A 205 -10.24 -0.48 -2.97
N GLN A 206 -10.74 -1.40 -2.14
CA GLN A 206 -9.89 -2.24 -1.28
C GLN A 206 -9.29 -3.38 -2.09
N GLU A 207 -7.97 -3.45 -2.12
CA GLU A 207 -7.24 -4.59 -2.66
C GLU A 207 -6.86 -5.55 -1.53
N LYS A 208 -7.21 -6.82 -1.67
CA LYS A 208 -7.05 -7.83 -0.61
C LYS A 208 -6.14 -8.96 -1.08
N VAL A 209 -5.06 -9.16 -0.34
CA VAL A 209 -4.04 -10.17 -0.67
C VAL A 209 -3.93 -11.17 0.47
N LEU A 210 -4.21 -12.44 0.16
CA LEU A 210 -3.82 -13.55 1.01
C LEU A 210 -2.36 -13.90 0.71
N VAL A 211 -1.51 -13.76 1.71
CA VAL A 211 -0.11 -14.16 1.69
C VAL A 211 -0.04 -15.52 2.37
N ASP A 212 0.00 -16.58 1.58
CA ASP A 212 -0.04 -17.97 2.03
C ASP A 212 1.24 -18.76 1.69
N VAL A 213 2.14 -18.19 0.90
CA VAL A 213 3.41 -18.82 0.53
C VAL A 213 4.58 -18.07 1.21
N PRO A 214 5.28 -18.70 2.17
CA PRO A 214 6.54 -18.21 2.74
C PRO A 214 7.59 -17.85 1.69
N SER A 215 8.32 -16.75 1.90
CA SER A 215 9.45 -16.31 1.06
C SER A 215 9.11 -16.15 -0.43
N ASP A 216 7.85 -15.83 -0.76
CA ASP A 216 7.39 -15.56 -2.12
C ASP A 216 7.07 -14.07 -2.33
N MET A 217 6.86 -13.70 -3.60
CA MET A 217 6.43 -12.37 -4.00
C MET A 217 4.96 -12.38 -4.41
N HIS A 218 4.17 -11.54 -3.76
CA HIS A 218 2.77 -11.31 -4.09
C HIS A 218 2.61 -9.94 -4.77
N GLU A 219 1.68 -9.83 -5.71
CA GLU A 219 1.39 -8.58 -6.41
C GLU A 219 0.10 -7.98 -5.86
N ALA A 220 0.07 -6.66 -5.74
CA ALA A 220 -1.09 -5.88 -5.30
C ALA A 220 -1.12 -4.53 -6.02
N ALA A 221 -2.30 -3.96 -6.21
CA ALA A 221 -2.45 -2.64 -6.78
C ALA A 221 -3.52 -1.83 -6.05
N VAL A 222 -3.21 -0.57 -5.75
CA VAL A 222 -4.14 0.43 -5.26
C VAL A 222 -4.14 1.58 -6.25
N THR A 223 -5.29 1.80 -6.89
CA THR A 223 -5.48 2.93 -7.81
C THR A 223 -6.38 3.95 -7.17
N ALA A 224 -5.82 5.10 -6.79
CA ALA A 224 -6.59 6.18 -6.19
C ALA A 224 -7.41 6.93 -7.25
N GLY A 225 -8.64 7.27 -6.87
CA GLY A 225 -9.57 8.15 -7.56
C GLY A 225 -9.87 9.41 -6.74
N PRO A 226 -10.39 10.46 -7.38
CA PRO A 226 -10.73 11.70 -6.69
C PRO A 226 -12.03 11.53 -5.89
N THR A 227 -12.05 12.04 -4.66
CA THR A 227 -13.28 12.14 -3.87
C THR A 227 -14.13 13.31 -4.37
N ALA A 228 -15.40 13.37 -3.95
CA ALA A 228 -16.25 14.53 -4.19
C ALA A 228 -15.66 15.83 -3.61
N GLU A 229 -15.01 15.76 -2.44
CA GLU A 229 -14.36 16.91 -1.82
C GLU A 229 -13.16 17.40 -2.65
N PHE A 230 -12.42 16.50 -3.30
CA PHE A 230 -11.34 16.90 -4.19
C PHE A 230 -11.86 17.62 -5.42
N VAL A 231 -12.94 17.13 -6.03
CA VAL A 231 -13.58 17.80 -7.17
C VAL A 231 -14.08 19.19 -6.76
N GLU A 232 -14.71 19.33 -5.59
CA GLU A 232 -15.18 20.63 -5.06
C GLU A 232 -14.02 21.61 -4.88
N LYS A 233 -12.92 21.18 -4.26
CA LYS A 233 -11.76 22.07 -4.07
C LYS A 233 -11.01 22.37 -5.38
N ALA A 234 -11.03 21.45 -6.35
CA ALA A 234 -10.52 21.72 -7.68
C ALA A 234 -11.38 22.77 -8.41
N GLN A 235 -12.71 22.70 -8.27
CA GLN A 235 -13.63 23.73 -8.77
C GLN A 235 -13.30 25.10 -8.17
N GLU A 236 -13.19 25.20 -6.84
CA GLU A 236 -12.84 26.46 -6.16
C GLU A 236 -11.51 27.05 -6.67
N ALA A 237 -10.51 26.21 -6.93
CA ALA A 237 -9.22 26.64 -7.45
C ALA A 237 -9.30 27.14 -8.89
N VAL A 238 -10.12 26.51 -9.74
CA VAL A 238 -10.37 26.94 -11.12
C VAL A 238 -11.15 28.26 -11.13
N ASP A 239 -12.20 28.36 -10.34
CA ASP A 239 -13.02 29.58 -10.24
C ASP A 239 -12.16 30.78 -9.81
N ALA A 240 -11.32 30.61 -8.79
CA ALA A 240 -10.39 31.65 -8.33
C ALA A 240 -9.36 32.05 -9.41
N ALA A 241 -8.89 31.10 -10.23
CA ALA A 241 -7.99 31.38 -11.34
C ALA A 241 -8.69 32.20 -12.44
N LEU A 242 -9.94 31.86 -12.78
CA LEU A 242 -10.75 32.58 -13.75
C LEU A 242 -11.15 33.98 -13.24
N ASP A 243 -11.40 34.14 -11.95
CA ASP A 243 -11.62 35.45 -11.32
C ASP A 243 -10.39 36.34 -11.43
N THR A 244 -9.20 35.77 -11.18
CA THR A 244 -7.93 36.49 -11.37
C THR A 244 -7.73 36.90 -12.84
N CYS A 245 -8.22 36.10 -13.78
CA CYS A 245 -8.27 36.46 -15.20
C CYS A 245 -9.22 37.63 -15.47
N ALA A 246 -10.41 37.63 -14.85
CA ALA A 246 -11.40 38.69 -15.00
C ALA A 246 -10.95 40.04 -14.40
N GLU A 247 -10.01 40.04 -13.46
CA GLU A 247 -9.38 41.27 -12.93
C GLU A 247 -8.47 41.97 -13.95
N GLN A 248 -8.04 41.30 -15.03
CA GLN A 248 -7.15 41.89 -16.02
C GLN A 248 -7.88 42.87 -16.93
N VAL A 249 -7.42 44.13 -16.93
CA VAL A 249 -8.07 45.25 -17.63
C VAL A 249 -7.65 45.35 -19.10
N VAL A 250 -7.69 44.24 -19.84
CA VAL A 250 -7.29 44.12 -21.26
C VAL A 250 -8.27 43.25 -22.04
N LEU A 251 -8.38 43.43 -23.37
CA LEU A 251 -9.27 42.62 -24.21
C LEU A 251 -8.83 41.15 -24.36
N GLN A 252 -7.55 40.88 -24.14
CA GLN A 252 -6.95 39.54 -24.22
C GLN A 252 -6.09 39.31 -22.99
N PRO A 253 -6.70 38.93 -21.86
CA PRO A 253 -5.99 38.63 -20.63
C PRO A 253 -4.90 37.57 -20.85
N THR A 254 -3.72 37.79 -20.29
CA THR A 254 -2.58 36.88 -20.49
C THR A 254 -2.74 35.65 -19.62
N GLY A 255 -2.60 34.47 -20.21
CA GLY A 255 -2.72 33.19 -19.51
C GLY A 255 -4.16 32.80 -19.16
N CYS A 256 -5.14 33.38 -19.85
CA CYS A 256 -6.56 33.16 -19.61
C CYS A 256 -7.22 32.52 -20.83
N PRO A 257 -8.24 31.67 -20.63
CA PRO A 257 -8.85 30.92 -21.72
C PRO A 257 -9.81 31.76 -22.58
N PHE A 258 -10.16 32.97 -22.15
CA PHE A 258 -11.06 33.88 -22.85
C PHE A 258 -10.36 35.17 -23.30
N GLY A 259 -10.92 35.79 -24.33
CA GLY A 259 -10.48 37.06 -24.88
C GLY A 259 -11.23 37.40 -26.15
N ILE A 260 -11.27 38.68 -26.52
CA ILE A 260 -12.01 39.15 -27.69
C ILE A 260 -11.16 40.09 -28.55
N VAL A 261 -11.45 40.12 -29.84
CA VAL A 261 -10.89 41.10 -30.79
C VAL A 261 -12.02 42.04 -31.21
N ILE A 262 -11.83 43.34 -30.98
CA ILE A 262 -12.78 44.39 -31.38
C ILE A 262 -12.11 45.22 -32.49
N ASP A 263 -12.76 45.31 -33.65
CA ASP A 263 -12.25 46.06 -34.81
C ASP A 263 -12.31 47.59 -34.63
N ASP A 264 -13.32 48.06 -33.90
CA ASP A 264 -13.51 49.48 -33.59
C ASP A 264 -12.56 49.95 -32.47
N ARG A 265 -12.44 51.26 -32.27
CA ARG A 265 -11.53 51.82 -31.26
C ARG A 265 -12.11 51.62 -29.86
N VAL A 266 -11.41 50.89 -29.00
CA VAL A 266 -11.74 50.84 -27.57
C VAL A 266 -11.56 52.21 -26.92
N ASP A 267 -12.59 52.68 -26.23
CA ASP A 267 -12.63 53.95 -25.52
C ASP A 267 -12.92 53.71 -24.04
N GLY A 268 -11.87 53.49 -23.26
CA GLY A 268 -11.97 53.17 -21.83
C GLY A 268 -11.25 51.88 -21.46
N GLU A 269 -11.53 51.39 -20.26
CA GLU A 269 -10.96 50.17 -19.69
C GLU A 269 -12.00 49.03 -19.77
N PRO A 270 -11.68 47.88 -20.40
CA PRO A 270 -12.60 46.76 -20.43
C PRO A 270 -12.74 46.13 -19.04
N THR A 271 -13.95 45.71 -18.71
CA THR A 271 -14.25 44.96 -17.50
C THR A 271 -14.72 43.56 -17.86
N TRP A 272 -14.12 42.56 -17.21
CA TRP A 272 -14.50 41.16 -17.37
C TRP A 272 -15.24 40.67 -16.12
N SER A 273 -16.11 39.71 -16.34
CA SER A 273 -16.79 38.96 -15.29
C SER A 273 -17.11 37.56 -15.79
N MET A 274 -17.35 36.61 -14.89
CA MET A 274 -17.79 35.27 -15.25
C MET A 274 -19.31 35.21 -15.24
N ASP A 275 -19.92 34.81 -16.35
CA ASP A 275 -21.37 34.56 -16.42
C ASP A 275 -21.68 33.10 -16.06
N ASP A 276 -20.85 32.18 -16.55
CA ASP A 276 -20.92 30.75 -16.23
C ASP A 276 -19.50 30.17 -16.05
N TYR A 277 -19.30 29.46 -14.95
CA TYR A 277 -18.03 28.79 -14.67
C TYR A 277 -18.07 27.38 -15.26
N PRO A 278 -16.95 26.89 -15.80
CA PRO A 278 -16.87 25.52 -16.29
C PRO A 278 -17.04 24.53 -15.14
N GLU A 279 -17.91 23.52 -15.32
CA GLU A 279 -17.99 22.39 -14.39
C GLU A 279 -16.71 21.55 -14.50
N VAL A 280 -16.02 21.38 -13.36
CA VAL A 280 -14.76 20.64 -13.27
C VAL A 280 -15.02 19.16 -12.96
N THR A 281 -14.38 18.28 -13.73
CA THR A 281 -14.22 16.86 -13.41
C THR A 281 -12.73 16.53 -13.40
N LEU A 282 -12.33 15.49 -12.66
CA LEU A 282 -10.94 15.06 -12.57
C LEU A 282 -10.76 13.67 -13.15
N GLU A 283 -9.76 13.52 -14.01
CA GLU A 283 -9.27 12.25 -14.55
C GLU A 283 -7.80 12.07 -14.22
N ALA A 284 -7.34 10.83 -14.05
CA ALA A 284 -5.93 10.57 -13.84
C ALA A 284 -5.15 10.73 -15.15
N GLY A 285 -4.13 11.60 -15.14
CA GLY A 285 -3.14 11.73 -16.21
C GLY A 285 -1.90 10.89 -15.96
N ALA A 286 -0.83 11.17 -16.71
CA ALA A 286 0.45 10.46 -16.55
C ALA A 286 1.28 10.94 -15.35
N GLU A 287 1.15 12.22 -14.97
CA GLU A 287 1.96 12.83 -13.89
C GLU A 287 1.13 13.72 -12.95
N SER A 288 -0.16 13.91 -13.24
CA SER A 288 -1.04 14.85 -12.57
C SER A 288 -2.51 14.47 -12.77
N TRP A 289 -3.39 15.10 -12.01
CA TRP A 289 -4.83 15.04 -12.28
C TRP A 289 -5.15 16.01 -13.42
N LEU A 290 -5.94 15.55 -14.38
CA LEU A 290 -6.35 16.33 -15.54
C LEU A 290 -7.78 16.82 -15.35
N ILE A 291 -8.03 18.03 -15.82
CA ILE A 291 -9.36 18.56 -16.07
C ILE A 291 -9.60 18.36 -17.56
N PRO A 292 -10.50 17.43 -17.96
CA PRO A 292 -10.89 17.27 -19.35
C PRO A 292 -11.44 18.57 -19.94
N SER A 293 -11.47 18.64 -21.26
CA SER A 293 -12.01 19.81 -21.97
C SER A 293 -13.43 20.14 -21.50
N THR A 294 -13.59 21.33 -20.92
CA THR A 294 -14.82 21.87 -20.36
C THR A 294 -15.02 23.31 -20.86
N THR A 295 -16.24 23.82 -20.76
CA THR A 295 -16.64 25.11 -21.35
C THR A 295 -17.18 26.05 -20.30
N GLY A 296 -16.89 27.34 -20.45
CA GLY A 296 -17.49 28.39 -19.64
C GLY A 296 -17.75 29.64 -20.46
N THR A 297 -18.35 30.64 -19.83
CA THR A 297 -18.73 31.89 -20.49
C THR A 297 -18.27 33.08 -19.65
N ALA A 298 -17.38 33.89 -20.23
CA ALA A 298 -16.98 35.17 -19.67
C ALA A 298 -17.81 36.29 -20.31
N ARG A 299 -18.02 37.39 -19.60
CA ARG A 299 -18.71 38.58 -20.13
C ARG A 299 -17.77 39.77 -20.13
N ILE A 300 -17.71 40.48 -21.26
CA ILE A 300 -17.00 41.75 -21.40
C ILE A 300 -17.98 42.92 -21.41
N ASP A 301 -17.62 44.00 -20.71
CA ASP A 301 -18.28 45.31 -20.77
C ASP A 301 -17.22 46.39 -21.02
N VAL A 302 -17.31 47.06 -22.17
CA VAL A 302 -16.38 48.12 -22.59
C VAL A 302 -17.05 49.12 -23.53
N ASP A 303 -16.67 50.39 -23.45
CA ASP A 303 -17.11 51.39 -24.42
C ASP A 303 -16.24 51.36 -25.69
N VAL A 304 -16.89 51.45 -26.85
CA VAL A 304 -16.24 51.34 -28.15
C VAL A 304 -16.68 52.50 -29.03
N GLN A 305 -15.72 53.14 -29.69
CA GLN A 305 -15.91 54.21 -30.65
C GLN A 305 -15.84 53.67 -32.08
N SER A 306 -16.92 53.84 -32.84
CA SER A 306 -16.95 53.46 -34.25
C SER A 306 -15.90 54.21 -35.06
N LEU A 307 -15.11 53.48 -35.85
CA LEU A 307 -14.15 54.07 -36.78
C LEU A 307 -14.81 54.74 -37.99
N PHE A 308 -16.09 54.47 -38.24
CA PHE A 308 -16.83 55.00 -39.38
C PHE A 308 -17.44 56.38 -39.12
N ASP A 309 -18.13 56.55 -37.99
CA ASP A 309 -18.87 57.78 -37.67
C ASP A 309 -18.47 58.45 -36.34
N GLY A 310 -17.56 57.84 -35.58
CA GLY A 310 -17.06 58.37 -34.31
C GLY A 310 -18.05 58.29 -33.14
N SER A 311 -19.21 57.64 -33.31
CA SER A 311 -20.16 57.40 -32.22
C SER A 311 -19.57 56.44 -31.17
N ILE A 312 -19.95 56.64 -29.91
CA ILE A 312 -19.52 55.80 -28.78
C ILE A 312 -20.72 54.97 -28.34
N THR A 313 -20.52 53.66 -28.23
CA THR A 313 -21.52 52.70 -27.76
C THR A 313 -20.92 51.77 -26.71
N ASN A 314 -21.71 51.42 -25.71
CA ASN A 314 -21.34 50.40 -24.75
C ASN A 314 -21.46 49.01 -25.39
N TYR A 315 -20.35 48.31 -25.50
CA TYR A 315 -20.24 46.96 -26.03
C TYR A 315 -20.31 45.96 -24.87
N LYS A 316 -21.28 45.06 -24.95
CA LYS A 316 -21.51 43.98 -23.99
C LYS A 316 -21.69 42.69 -24.75
N ASP A 317 -20.88 41.71 -24.42
CA ASP A 317 -20.91 40.43 -25.12
C ASP A 317 -20.48 39.29 -24.21
N ASP A 318 -21.05 38.14 -24.51
CA ASP A 318 -20.72 36.87 -23.86
C ASP A 318 -19.70 36.15 -24.74
N VAL A 319 -18.58 35.78 -24.13
CA VAL A 319 -17.42 35.17 -24.77
C VAL A 319 -17.31 33.75 -24.23
N ASP A 320 -17.80 32.80 -25.02
CA ASP A 320 -17.63 31.39 -24.75
C ASP A 320 -16.16 31.00 -24.91
N PHE A 321 -15.69 30.12 -24.04
CA PHE A 321 -14.34 29.58 -24.12
C PHE A 321 -14.33 28.09 -23.77
N THR A 322 -13.29 27.41 -24.26
CA THR A 322 -12.97 26.06 -23.83
C THR A 322 -11.68 26.09 -23.03
N MET A 323 -11.63 25.30 -21.97
CA MET A 323 -10.41 25.09 -21.20
C MET A 323 -10.20 23.62 -20.87
N ASP A 324 -8.94 23.29 -20.66
CA ASP A 324 -8.45 22.09 -20.02
C ASP A 324 -7.48 22.52 -18.90
N GLY A 325 -7.08 21.57 -18.07
CA GLY A 325 -6.20 21.92 -16.97
C GLY A 325 -5.53 20.74 -16.30
N GLN A 326 -4.64 21.07 -15.39
CA GLN A 326 -3.93 20.12 -14.55
C GLN A 326 -4.01 20.56 -13.10
N ILE A 327 -4.30 19.61 -12.22
CA ILE A 327 -4.26 19.80 -10.77
C ILE A 327 -3.08 18.98 -10.22
N TYR A 328 -2.18 19.68 -9.54
CA TYR A 328 -1.08 19.07 -8.79
C TYR A 328 -1.43 19.07 -7.31
N LEU A 329 -1.46 17.88 -6.70
CA LEU A 329 -1.55 17.74 -5.27
C LEU A 329 -0.14 17.75 -4.66
N LEU A 330 0.15 18.76 -3.85
CA LEU A 330 1.45 18.92 -3.21
C LEU A 330 1.50 18.12 -1.90
N SER A 331 2.72 17.80 -1.46
CA SER A 331 2.97 16.97 -0.30
C SER A 331 2.51 17.55 1.05
N ASP A 332 2.21 18.85 1.10
CA ASP A 332 1.66 19.55 2.26
C ASP A 332 0.12 19.62 2.24
N GLY A 333 -0.52 18.96 1.27
CA GLY A 333 -1.96 18.97 1.06
C GLY A 333 -2.48 20.20 0.32
N SER A 334 -1.60 21.12 -0.10
CA SER A 334 -2.00 22.23 -0.96
C SER A 334 -2.16 21.77 -2.41
N MET A 335 -3.01 22.49 -3.16
CA MET A 335 -3.26 22.21 -4.58
C MET A 335 -2.81 23.38 -5.42
N GLN A 336 -2.26 23.06 -6.59
CA GLN A 336 -1.98 24.02 -7.63
C GLN A 336 -2.74 23.65 -8.90
N ALA A 337 -3.61 24.56 -9.34
CA ALA A 337 -4.27 24.46 -10.63
C ALA A 337 -3.45 25.17 -11.71
N LEU A 338 -3.23 24.51 -12.83
CA LEU A 338 -2.72 25.09 -14.06
C LEU A 338 -3.81 24.95 -15.13
N VAL A 339 -4.37 26.08 -15.55
CA VAL A 339 -5.44 26.13 -16.56
C VAL A 339 -4.87 26.58 -17.90
N THR A 340 -5.28 25.91 -18.96
CA THR A 340 -4.96 26.24 -20.36
C THR A 340 -6.23 26.27 -21.19
N GLY A 341 -6.34 27.19 -22.16
CA GLY A 341 -7.52 27.24 -23.01
C GLY A 341 -7.45 28.34 -24.06
N GLU A 342 -8.42 28.33 -24.97
CA GLU A 342 -8.56 29.31 -26.05
C GLU A 342 -10.04 29.72 -26.22
N PRO A 343 -10.31 30.95 -26.71
CA PRO A 343 -11.68 31.40 -26.97
C PRO A 343 -12.35 30.54 -28.04
N THR A 344 -13.63 30.20 -27.86
CA THR A 344 -14.40 29.51 -28.91
C THR A 344 -15.03 30.53 -29.84
N SER A 345 -14.58 30.55 -31.10
CA SER A 345 -15.04 31.46 -32.15
C SER A 345 -16.47 31.20 -32.60
#